data_AF-A0A7Y7TM15-F1
#
_entry.id   AF-A0A7Y7TM15-F1
#
_cell.length_a   1.000
_cell.length_b   1.000
_cell.length_c   1.000
_cell.angle_alpha   90.00
_cell.angle_beta   90.00
_cell.angle_gamma   90.00
#
_symmetry.space_group_name_H-M   'P 1'
#
loop_
_entity.id
_entity.type
_entity.pdbx_description
1 polymer ?
#
loop_
_entity_poly.entity_id
_entity_poly.type
_entity_poly.pdbx_seq_one_letter_code
_entity_poly.pdbx_strand_id
1 'polypeptide(L)'
;MFELFEKAVLTGIGALSLTQKKGEELLADMKEKYKFSEEEGKAFLEKIQGVAKETREKLTEAAEVEVKKTVERIGLVPKDDYEQLKLRVEELEKKLAQE
;
A
#
# COMPACT_ATOMS: atom_id res chain seq x y z
N MET A 1 26.01 -1.79 17.01
CA MET A 1 25.55 -0.39 17.23
C MET A 1 24.70 0.10 16.07
N PHE A 2 25.21 0.05 14.83
CA PHE A 2 24.48 0.42 13.62
C PHE A 2 23.12 -0.29 13.49
N GLU A 3 23.08 -1.63 13.52
CA GLU A 3 21.81 -2.39 13.41
C GLU A 3 20.75 -2.04 14.48
N LEU A 4 21.18 -1.66 15.69
CA LEU A 4 20.25 -1.30 16.76
C LEU A 4 19.61 0.07 16.48
N PHE A 5 20.40 1.00 15.95
CA PHE A 5 19.90 2.28 15.45
C PHE A 5 18.98 2.07 14.24
N GLU A 6 19.37 1.22 13.28
CA GLU A 6 18.54 0.88 12.13
C GLU A 6 17.14 0.42 12.56
N LYS A 7 17.07 -0.51 13.52
CA LYS A 7 15.82 -1.04 14.08
C LYS A 7 15.04 0.01 14.86
N ALA A 8 15.72 0.89 15.60
CA ALA A 8 15.08 1.96 16.35
C ALA A 8 14.41 2.99 15.42
N VAL A 9 15.10 3.37 14.33
CA VAL A 9 14.57 4.28 13.31
C VAL A 9 13.38 3.66 12.58
N LEU A 10 13.50 2.40 12.15
CA LEU A 10 12.41 1.66 11.48
C LEU A 10 11.17 1.57 12.37
N THR A 11 11.35 1.38 13.68
CA THR A 11 10.27 1.33 14.66
C THR A 11 9.69 2.72 14.95
N GLY A 12 10.55 3.75 15.08
CA GLY A 12 10.16 5.08 15.52
C GLY A 12 9.54 5.97 14.44
N ILE A 13 9.98 5.83 13.19
CA ILE A 13 9.40 6.58 12.06
C ILE A 13 8.24 5.82 11.46
N GLY A 14 8.27 4.49 11.54
CA GLY A 14 7.33 3.63 10.84
C GLY A 14 7.57 3.65 9.33
N ALA A 15 7.44 2.49 8.70
CA ALA A 15 7.71 2.32 7.26
C ALA A 15 6.86 3.24 6.36
N LEU A 16 5.68 3.65 6.82
CA LEU A 16 4.73 4.46 6.05
C LEU A 16 5.05 5.96 6.05
N SER A 17 5.68 6.49 7.10
CA SER A 17 5.98 7.93 7.25
C SER A 17 7.29 8.34 6.56
N LEU A 18 8.00 7.42 5.92
CA LEU A 18 9.24 7.74 5.23
C LEU A 18 8.93 8.58 3.98
N THR A 19 9.44 9.81 3.97
CA THR A 19 9.37 10.74 2.84
C THR A 19 10.79 11.13 2.43
N GLN A 20 10.95 11.69 1.23
CA GLN A 20 12.26 12.15 0.74
C GLN A 20 12.93 13.13 1.72
N LYS A 21 12.17 14.12 2.19
CA LYS A 21 12.63 15.10 3.19
C LYS A 21 13.07 14.44 4.50
N LYS A 22 12.31 13.45 4.99
CA LYS A 22 12.61 12.76 6.25
C LYS A 22 13.81 11.81 6.10
N GLY A 23 14.02 11.29 4.90
CA GLY A 23 15.24 10.54 4.55
C GLY A 23 16.48 11.43 4.54
N GLU A 24 16.39 12.64 3.97
CA GLU A 24 17.48 13.62 3.97
C GLU A 24 17.84 14.06 5.40
N GLU A 25 16.84 14.32 6.27
CA GLU A 25 17.07 14.59 7.70
C GLU A 25 17.76 13.43 8.43
N LEU A 26 17.34 12.18 8.16
CA LEU A 26 17.99 11.00 8.75
C LEU A 26 19.45 10.88 8.31
N LEU A 27 19.75 11.14 7.05
CA LEU A 27 21.12 11.15 6.52
C LEU A 27 21.98 12.20 7.23
N ALA A 28 21.44 13.40 7.42
CA ALA A 28 22.13 14.48 8.12
C ALA A 28 22.41 14.10 9.58
N ASP A 29 21.40 13.58 10.29
CA ASP A 29 21.52 13.11 11.66
C ASP A 29 22.54 11.96 11.80
N MET A 30 22.58 11.04 10.83
CA MET A 30 23.55 9.94 10.78
C MET A 30 24.99 10.42 10.61
N LYS A 31 25.21 11.45 9.80
CA LYS A 31 26.54 12.06 9.61
C LYS A 31 26.96 12.84 10.86
N GLU A 32 26.09 13.70 11.38
CA GLU A 32 26.44 14.64 12.46
C GLU A 32 26.48 13.98 13.85
N LYS A 33 25.47 13.18 14.19
CA LYS A 33 25.32 12.63 15.56
C LYS A 33 26.00 11.28 15.72
N TYR A 34 26.11 10.50 14.65
CA TYR A 34 26.58 9.11 14.71
C TYR A 34 27.90 8.86 13.97
N LYS A 35 28.48 9.89 13.33
CA LYS A 35 29.76 9.83 12.60
C LYS A 35 29.81 8.70 11.56
N PHE A 36 28.69 8.40 10.93
CA PHE A 36 28.67 7.41 9.86
C PHE A 36 29.33 7.96 8.60
N SER A 37 29.95 7.07 7.83
CA SER A 37 30.45 7.40 6.51
C SER A 37 29.28 7.72 5.57
N GLU A 38 29.55 8.50 4.51
CA GLU A 38 28.55 8.77 3.47
C GLU A 38 27.99 7.51 2.82
N GLU A 39 28.82 6.48 2.69
CA GLU A 39 28.45 5.20 2.09
C GLU A 39 27.49 4.41 2.98
N GLU A 40 27.76 4.33 4.29
CA GLU A 40 26.89 3.65 5.26
C GLU A 40 25.52 4.33 5.38
N GLY A 41 25.48 5.66 5.39
CA GLY A 41 24.23 6.42 5.43
C GLY A 41 23.37 6.24 4.19
N LYS A 42 23.99 6.22 2.99
CA LYS A 42 23.27 5.97 1.73
C LYS A 42 22.73 4.55 1.66
N ALA A 43 23.55 3.55 2.00
CA ALA A 43 23.14 2.14 1.99
C ALA A 43 21.97 1.88 2.95
N PHE A 44 21.97 2.53 4.13
CA PHE A 44 20.85 2.44 5.06
C PHE A 44 19.56 3.01 4.49
N LEU A 45 19.63 4.19 3.87
CA LEU A 45 18.48 4.84 3.29
C LEU A 45 17.83 4.00 2.19
N GLU A 46 18.66 3.46 1.30
CA GLU A 46 18.19 2.55 0.24
C GLU A 46 17.49 1.32 0.82
N LYS A 47 18.07 0.73 1.88
CA LYS A 47 17.48 -0.41 2.58
C LYS A 47 16.12 -0.06 3.19
N ILE A 48 15.99 1.07 3.88
CA ILE A 48 14.69 1.50 4.44
C ILE A 48 13.69 1.78 3.32
N GLN A 49 14.09 2.48 2.26
CA GLN A 49 13.21 2.78 1.13
C GLN A 49 12.69 1.50 0.47
N GLY A 50 13.53 0.49 0.32
CA GLY A 50 13.13 -0.83 -0.16
C GLY A 50 12.08 -1.49 0.74
N VAL A 51 12.34 -1.56 2.04
CA VAL A 51 11.41 -2.13 3.03
C VAL A 51 10.08 -1.36 3.07
N ALA A 52 10.13 -0.02 2.98
CA ALA A 52 8.95 0.83 2.97
C ALA A 52 8.08 0.57 1.73
N LYS A 53 8.71 0.41 0.56
CA LYS A 53 7.99 0.09 -0.68
C LYS A 53 7.32 -1.28 -0.62
N GLU A 54 8.06 -2.31 -0.21
CA GLU A 54 7.51 -3.67 -0.07
C GLU A 54 6.37 -3.72 0.94
N THR A 55 6.51 -3.02 2.07
CA THR A 55 5.46 -2.94 3.09
C THR A 55 4.21 -2.24 2.56
N ARG A 56 4.36 -1.16 1.79
CA ARG A 56 3.23 -0.47 1.16
C ARG A 56 2.49 -1.37 0.18
N GLU A 57 3.21 -2.10 -0.68
CA GLU A 57 2.59 -3.02 -1.65
C GLU A 57 1.78 -4.12 -0.94
N LYS A 58 2.35 -4.78 0.08
CA LYS A 58 1.63 -5.80 0.87
C LYS A 58 0.41 -5.25 1.60
N LEU A 59 0.50 -4.02 2.12
CA LEU A 59 -0.63 -3.37 2.79
C LEU A 59 -1.74 -3.00 1.79
N THR A 60 -1.39 -2.52 0.60
CA THR A 60 -2.37 -2.25 -0.46
C THR A 60 -3.10 -3.53 -0.87
N GLU A 61 -2.36 -4.62 -1.09
CA GLU A 61 -2.96 -5.92 -1.43
C GLU A 61 -3.90 -6.42 -0.31
N ALA A 62 -3.46 -6.34 0.95
CA ALA A 62 -4.30 -6.72 2.09
C ALA A 62 -5.56 -5.85 2.19
N ALA A 63 -5.44 -4.55 1.93
CA ALA A 63 -6.56 -3.62 1.93
C ALA A 63 -7.54 -3.92 0.78
N GLU A 64 -7.06 -4.18 -0.44
CA GLU A 64 -7.89 -4.57 -1.58
C GLU A 64 -8.67 -5.85 -1.29
N VAL A 65 -8.02 -6.86 -0.70
CA VAL A 65 -8.66 -8.12 -0.30
C VAL A 65 -9.73 -7.87 0.75
N GLU A 66 -9.47 -7.05 1.76
CA GLU A 66 -10.45 -6.78 2.83
C GLU A 66 -11.65 -5.96 2.31
N VAL A 67 -11.39 -4.98 1.45
CA VAL A 67 -12.45 -4.21 0.77
C VAL A 67 -13.32 -5.15 -0.05
N LYS A 68 -12.72 -6.04 -0.86
CA LYS A 68 -13.46 -7.01 -1.67
C LYS A 68 -14.33 -7.93 -0.82
N LYS A 69 -13.77 -8.50 0.25
CA LYS A 69 -14.52 -9.33 1.21
C LYS A 69 -15.65 -8.57 1.89
N THR A 70 -15.47 -7.28 2.14
CA THR A 70 -16.48 -6.43 2.77
C THR A 70 -17.64 -6.17 1.81
N VAL A 71 -17.32 -5.82 0.55
CA VAL A 71 -18.29 -5.63 -0.55
C VAL A 71 -19.13 -6.90 -0.75
N GLU A 72 -18.50 -8.07 -0.76
CA GLU A 72 -19.18 -9.37 -0.82
C GLU A 72 -20.09 -9.61 0.39
N ARG A 73 -19.61 -9.33 1.61
CA ARG A 73 -20.37 -9.52 2.87
C ARG A 73 -21.62 -8.64 2.96
N ILE A 74 -21.56 -7.42 2.45
CA ILE A 74 -22.70 -6.49 2.48
C ILE A 74 -23.64 -6.66 1.28
N GLY A 75 -23.36 -7.61 0.39
CA GLY A 75 -24.18 -7.90 -0.79
C GLY A 75 -24.13 -6.80 -1.85
N LEU A 76 -23.07 -6.00 -1.89
CA LEU A 76 -22.93 -4.95 -2.89
C LEU A 76 -22.51 -5.59 -4.22
N VAL A 77 -23.44 -5.56 -5.19
CA VAL A 77 -23.21 -6.11 -6.53
C VAL A 77 -22.38 -5.11 -7.35
N PRO A 78 -21.30 -5.55 -8.03
CA PRO A 78 -20.59 -4.70 -8.99
C PRO A 78 -21.54 -4.11 -10.03
N LYS A 79 -21.32 -2.85 -10.40
CA LYS A 79 -22.20 -2.16 -11.36
C LYS A 79 -22.30 -2.91 -12.70
N ASP A 80 -21.19 -3.48 -13.16
CA ASP A 80 -21.14 -4.23 -14.42
C ASP A 80 -22.02 -5.49 -14.37
N ASP A 81 -22.00 -6.22 -13.26
CA ASP A 81 -22.86 -7.39 -13.05
C ASP A 81 -24.35 -7.01 -13.03
N TYR A 82 -24.67 -5.86 -12.41
CA TYR A 82 -26.03 -5.32 -12.40
C TYR A 82 -26.51 -4.92 -13.80
N GLU A 83 -25.69 -4.21 -14.58
CA GLU A 83 -26.04 -3.81 -15.95
C GLU A 83 -26.20 -5.03 -16.88
N GLN A 84 -25.35 -6.05 -16.73
CA GLN A 84 -25.50 -7.32 -17.46
C GLN A 84 -26.82 -8.02 -17.10
N LEU A 85 -27.18 -8.05 -15.82
CA LEU A 85 -28.45 -8.64 -15.39
C LEU A 85 -29.63 -7.85 -15.97
N LYS A 86 -29.57 -6.52 -15.92
CA LYS A 86 -30.61 -5.63 -16.46
C LYS A 86 -30.83 -5.85 -17.96
N LEU A 87 -29.75 -5.93 -18.75
CA LEU A 87 -29.85 -6.21 -20.20
C LEU A 87 -30.52 -7.56 -20.48
N ARG A 88 -30.15 -8.60 -19.73
CA ARG A 88 -30.78 -9.93 -19.86
C ARG A 88 -32.26 -9.90 -19.50
N VAL A 89 -32.65 -9.15 -18.47
CA VAL A 89 -34.05 -8.96 -18.09
C VAL A 89 -34.82 -8.25 -19.20
N GLU A 90 -34.29 -7.15 -19.74
CA GLU A 90 -34.92 -6.40 -20.85
C GLU A 90 -35.10 -7.27 -22.11
N GLU A 91 -34.14 -8.15 -22.42
CA GLU A 91 -34.27 -9.10 -23.53
C GLU A 91 -35.36 -10.15 -23.30
N LEU A 92 -35.47 -10.67 -22.08
CA LEU A 92 -36.50 -11.65 -21.72
C LEU A 92 -37.89 -11.02 -21.76
N GLU A 93 -38.04 -9.81 -21.22
CA GLU A 93 -39.29 -9.04 -21.26
C GLU A 93 -39.74 -8.77 -22.70
N LYS A 94 -38.81 -8.40 -23.59
CA LYS A 94 -39.11 -8.21 -25.02
C LYS A 94 -39.58 -9.49 -25.70
N LYS A 95 -38.98 -10.64 -25.37
CA LYS A 95 -39.38 -11.94 -25.94
C LYS A 95 -40.78 -12.35 -25.47
N LEU A 96 -41.08 -12.18 -24.18
CA LEU A 96 -42.39 -12.47 -23.61
C LEU A 96 -43.49 -11.54 -24.14
N ALA A 97 -43.16 -10.29 -24.49
CA ALA A 97 -44.12 -9.36 -25.08
C ALA A 97 -44.40 -9.58 -26.57
N GLN A 98 -43.65 -10.48 -27.23
CA GLN A 98 -43.82 -10.84 -28.65
C GLN A 98 -44.58 -12.16 -28.85
N GLU A 99 -44.84 -12.92 -27.78
CA GLU A 99 -45.81 -14.02 -27.74
C GLU A 99 -47.21 -13.53 -27.36
#